data_AF-A0A930RGD2-F1
#
_entry.id   AF-A0A930RGD2-F1
#
_cell.length_a   1.000
_cell.length_b   1.000
_cell.length_c   1.000
_cell.angle_alpha   90.00
_cell.angle_beta   90.00
_cell.angle_gamma   90.00
#
_symmetry.space_group_name_H-M   'P 1'
#
loop_
_entity.id
_entity.type
_entity.pdbx_description
1 polymer ?
#
loop_
_entity_poly.entity_id
_entity_poly.type
_entity_poly.pdbx_seq_one_letter_code
_entity_poly.pdbx_strand_id
1 'polypeptide(L)'
;MIMNLRSDADGIIQESLAAILPDAAVEKALRGHTFGTGRIVLVAVGKAAWQMARAASDELGSRIDRGIVITKYGHIKGDISNIACREAG
;
A
#
# COMPACT_ATOMS: atom_id res chain seq x y z
N MET A 1 -29.78 18.70 -15.04
CA MET A 1 -28.32 18.50 -14.88
C MET A 1 -27.75 18.26 -16.25
N ILE A 2 -26.90 19.14 -16.76
CA ILE A 2 -26.16 18.85 -18.01
C ILE A 2 -25.07 17.85 -17.63
N MET A 3 -25.37 16.56 -17.81
CA MET A 3 -24.37 15.50 -17.85
C MET A 3 -23.56 15.71 -19.13
N ASN A 4 -22.31 16.16 -18.97
CA ASN A 4 -21.35 16.18 -20.06
C ASN A 4 -20.68 14.80 -20.06
N LEU A 5 -20.85 14.02 -21.13
CA LEU A 5 -20.24 12.69 -21.29
C LEU A 5 -18.75 12.65 -20.95
N ARG A 6 -18.02 13.75 -21.21
CA ARG A 6 -16.61 13.89 -20.80
C ARG A 6 -16.45 13.90 -19.28
N SER A 7 -17.24 14.72 -18.58
CA SER A 7 -17.19 14.83 -17.11
C SER A 7 -17.57 13.52 -16.43
N ASP A 8 -18.55 12.80 -16.98
CA ASP A 8 -18.96 11.50 -16.44
C ASP A 8 -17.86 10.46 -16.64
N ALA A 9 -17.24 10.42 -17.83
CA ALA A 9 -16.12 9.54 -18.11
C ALA A 9 -14.90 9.84 -17.23
N ASP A 10 -14.56 11.13 -17.07
CA ASP A 10 -13.46 11.56 -16.18
C ASP A 10 -13.74 11.13 -14.74
N GLY A 11 -14.98 11.26 -14.26
CA GLY A 11 -15.39 10.79 -12.93
C GLY A 11 -15.16 9.29 -12.74
N ILE A 12 -15.64 8.47 -13.69
CA ILE A 12 -15.47 7.01 -13.64
C ILE A 12 -13.98 6.63 -13.62
N ILE A 13 -13.15 7.29 -14.44
CA ILE A 13 -11.70 7.03 -14.48
C ILE A 13 -11.06 7.37 -13.14
N GLN A 14 -11.36 8.55 -12.57
CA GLN A 14 -10.78 8.97 -11.30
C GLN A 14 -11.19 8.04 -10.15
N GLU A 15 -12.46 7.65 -10.07
CA GLU A 15 -12.93 6.70 -9.05
C GLU A 15 -12.27 5.34 -9.20
N SER A 16 -12.16 4.84 -10.43
CA SER A 16 -11.52 3.55 -10.71
C SER A 16 -10.05 3.57 -10.33
N LEU A 17 -9.33 4.66 -10.64
CA LEU A 17 -7.93 4.82 -10.26
C LEU A 17 -7.76 4.92 -8.75
N ALA A 18 -8.59 5.72 -8.08
CA ALA A 18 -8.56 5.88 -6.62
C ALA A 18 -8.76 4.53 -5.90
N ALA A 19 -9.67 3.70 -6.40
CA ALA A 19 -9.96 2.39 -5.82
C ALA A 19 -8.81 1.37 -5.96
N ILE A 20 -7.90 1.56 -6.91
CA ILE A 20 -6.76 0.67 -7.16
C ILE A 20 -5.41 1.26 -6.73
N LEU A 21 -5.43 2.41 -6.04
CA LEU A 21 -4.21 2.96 -5.46
C LEU A 21 -3.60 1.97 -4.45
N PRO A 22 -2.26 1.88 -4.35
CA PRO A 22 -1.61 0.90 -3.48
C PRO A 22 -2.08 0.95 -2.02
N ASP A 23 -2.30 2.16 -1.46
CA ASP A 23 -2.78 2.33 -0.09
C ASP A 23 -4.19 1.78 0.07
N ALA A 24 -5.12 2.23 -0.79
CA ALA A 24 -6.52 1.82 -0.75
C ALA A 24 -6.68 0.29 -0.91
N ALA A 25 -5.88 -0.32 -1.79
CA ALA A 25 -5.89 -1.76 -2.00
C ALA A 25 -5.43 -2.54 -0.76
N VAL A 26 -4.35 -2.08 -0.11
CA VAL A 26 -3.79 -2.73 1.09
C VAL A 26 -4.69 -2.51 2.31
N GLU A 27 -5.14 -1.27 2.54
CA GLU A 27 -6.09 -0.96 3.61
C GLU A 27 -7.35 -1.81 3.49
N LYS A 28 -7.95 -1.89 2.29
CA LYS A 28 -9.14 -2.71 2.07
C LYS A 28 -8.90 -4.19 2.35
N ALA A 29 -7.73 -4.71 2.02
CA ALA A 29 -7.40 -6.12 2.23
C ALA A 29 -7.12 -6.46 3.69
N LEU A 30 -6.54 -5.53 4.45
CA LEU A 30 -6.08 -5.75 5.82
C LEU A 30 -7.08 -5.28 6.88
N ARG A 31 -7.92 -4.30 6.56
CA ARG A 31 -8.88 -3.72 7.52
C ARG A 31 -9.81 -4.77 8.07
N GLY A 32 -9.79 -4.93 9.40
CA GLY A 32 -10.59 -5.94 10.10
C GLY A 32 -10.15 -7.38 9.84
N HIS A 33 -9.06 -7.61 9.11
CA HIS A 33 -8.52 -8.93 8.90
C HIS A 33 -7.78 -9.40 10.15
N THR A 34 -8.14 -10.58 10.65
CA THR A 34 -7.49 -11.16 11.83
C THR A 34 -6.52 -12.25 11.40
N PHE A 35 -5.24 -12.02 11.67
CA PHE A 35 -4.22 -13.06 11.52
C PHE A 35 -4.24 -14.00 12.73
N GLY A 36 -3.92 -15.27 12.51
CA GLY A 36 -3.83 -16.28 13.57
C GLY A 36 -2.73 -15.98 14.60
N THR A 37 -2.54 -16.94 15.52
CA THR A 37 -1.46 -16.86 16.49
C THR A 37 -0.10 -17.01 15.80
N GLY A 38 0.88 -16.21 16.21
CA GLY A 38 2.22 -16.22 15.64
C GLY A 38 2.69 -14.85 15.15
N ARG A 39 3.85 -14.86 14.48
CA ARG A 39 4.52 -13.67 13.97
C ARG A 39 4.00 -13.29 12.60
N ILE A 40 3.77 -12.00 12.36
CA ILE A 40 3.52 -11.46 11.03
C ILE A 40 4.84 -10.96 10.47
N VAL A 41 5.23 -11.47 9.30
CA VAL A 41 6.42 -11.03 8.56
C VAL A 41 5.98 -10.35 7.28
N LEU A 42 6.39 -9.10 7.07
CA LEU A 42 6.05 -8.32 5.88
C LEU A 42 7.14 -8.44 4.81
N VAL A 43 6.75 -8.76 3.59
CA VAL A 43 7.63 -8.75 2.42
C VAL A 43 6.94 -7.94 1.32
N ALA A 44 7.59 -6.89 0.84
CA ALA A 44 7.08 -6.08 -0.27
C ALA A 44 8.16 -5.84 -1.32
N VAL A 45 7.84 -6.08 -2.59
CA VAL A 45 8.77 -5.93 -3.72
C VAL A 45 8.08 -5.23 -4.88
N GLY A 46 8.78 -4.29 -5.52
CA GLY A 46 8.30 -3.55 -6.69
C GLY A 46 8.19 -2.04 -6.48
N LYS A 47 7.82 -1.29 -7.53
CA LYS A 47 7.82 0.18 -7.53
C LYS A 47 6.93 0.81 -6.44
N ALA A 48 5.83 0.15 -6.11
CA ALA A 48 4.89 0.59 -5.07
C ALA A 48 5.16 -0.06 -3.71
N ALA A 49 6.21 -0.89 -3.57
CA ALA A 49 6.44 -1.70 -2.38
C ALA A 49 6.53 -0.86 -1.11
N TRP A 50 7.23 0.28 -1.16
CA TRP A 50 7.33 1.17 0.01
C TRP A 50 5.96 1.71 0.43
N GLN A 51 5.14 2.16 -0.52
CA GLN A 51 3.81 2.69 -0.27
C GLN A 51 2.88 1.61 0.30
N MET A 52 2.84 0.43 -0.33
CA MET A 52 2.07 -0.72 0.16
C MET A 52 2.49 -1.16 1.56
N ALA A 53 3.80 -1.22 1.82
CA ALA A 53 4.33 -1.59 3.13
C ALA A 53 3.99 -0.55 4.20
N ARG A 54 3.95 0.73 3.83
CA ARG A 54 3.53 1.80 4.73
C ARG A 54 2.07 1.64 5.13
N ALA A 55 1.17 1.46 4.15
CA ALA A 55 -0.25 1.21 4.42
C ALA A 55 -0.46 -0.04 5.30
N ALA A 56 0.28 -1.13 5.03
CA ALA A 56 0.22 -2.33 5.87
C ALA A 56 0.72 -2.09 7.30
N SER A 57 1.77 -1.27 7.46
CA SER A 57 2.28 -0.87 8.77
C SER A 57 1.30 0.02 9.53
N ASP A 58 0.58 0.90 8.85
CA ASP A 58 -0.41 1.78 9.47
C ASP A 58 -1.64 0.96 9.96
N GLU A 59 -2.03 -0.10 9.23
CA GLU A 59 -3.16 -0.97 9.62
C GLU A 59 -2.78 -2.03 10.68
N LEU A 60 -1.62 -2.69 10.55
CA LEU A 60 -1.23 -3.80 11.44
C LEU A 60 -0.35 -3.36 12.61
N GLY A 61 0.29 -2.18 12.52
CA GLY A 61 1.12 -1.60 13.56
C GLY A 61 2.16 -2.58 14.11
N SER A 62 2.22 -2.69 15.45
CA SER A 62 3.18 -3.53 16.16
C SER A 62 2.97 -5.04 15.99
N ARG A 63 1.92 -5.48 15.28
CA ARG A 63 1.76 -6.91 14.95
C ARG A 63 2.79 -7.40 13.94
N ILE A 64 3.38 -6.50 13.15
CA ILE A 64 4.50 -6.81 12.27
C ILE A 64 5.76 -6.99 13.12
N ASP A 65 6.22 -8.23 13.22
CA ASP A 65 7.44 -8.61 13.94
C ASP A 65 8.68 -8.09 13.20
N ARG A 66 8.68 -8.23 11.88
CA ARG A 66 9.74 -7.73 10.99
C ARG A 66 9.28 -7.66 9.54
N GLY A 67 10.00 -6.92 8.73
CA GLY A 67 9.82 -7.00 7.28
C GLY A 67 10.97 -6.48 6.43
N ILE A 68 10.79 -6.61 5.12
CA ILE A 68 11.70 -6.13 4.09
C ILE A 68 10.90 -5.49 2.95
N VAL A 69 11.36 -4.33 2.51
CA VAL A 69 10.88 -3.63 1.31
C VAL A 69 12.04 -3.56 0.33
N ILE A 70 11.84 -4.07 -0.88
CA ILE A 70 12.75 -3.87 -2.02
C ILE A 70 12.03 -3.06 -3.09
N THR A 71 12.47 -1.83 -3.34
CA THR A 71 11.87 -0.94 -4.34
C THR A 71 12.93 -0.33 -5.26
N LYS A 72 12.50 0.41 -6.27
CA LYS A 72 13.41 1.11 -7.20
C LYS A 72 14.13 2.25 -6.49
N TYR A 73 15.31 2.64 -6.98
CA TYR A 73 16.01 3.84 -6.52
C TYR A 73 15.13 5.10 -6.51
N GLY A 74 15.16 5.85 -5.41
CA GLY A 74 14.35 7.05 -5.17
C GLY A 74 12.89 6.80 -4.79
N HIS A 75 12.50 5.56 -4.47
CA HIS A 75 11.11 5.22 -4.11
C HIS A 75 10.91 5.03 -2.60
N ILE A 76 11.97 4.98 -1.78
CA ILE A 76 11.84 5.04 -0.32
C ILE A 76 11.54 6.48 0.10
N LYS A 77 10.43 6.70 0.81
CA LYS A 77 10.02 8.05 1.28
C LYS A 77 10.24 8.27 2.78
N GLY A 78 10.91 7.34 3.46
CA GLY A 78 11.20 7.39 4.88
C GLY A 78 11.26 6.00 5.51
N ASP A 79 11.60 5.94 6.79
CA ASP A 79 11.65 4.69 7.52
C ASP A 79 10.25 4.16 7.86
N ILE A 80 10.14 2.84 7.94
CA ILE A 80 8.95 2.14 8.42
C ILE A 80 9.39 1.24 9.59
N SER A 81 8.73 1.36 10.74
CA SER A 81 9.11 0.63 11.96
C SER A 81 9.17 -0.87 11.70
N ASN A 82 10.20 -1.55 12.25
CA ASN A 82 10.45 -2.98 12.11
C ASN A 82 10.65 -3.49 10.67
N ILE A 83 10.73 -2.61 9.67
CA ILE A 83 10.82 -3.00 8.25
C ILE A 83 12.10 -2.42 7.65
N ALA A 84 13.00 -3.30 7.22
CA ALA A 84 14.19 -2.90 6.48
C ALA A 84 13.77 -2.42 5.07
N CYS A 85 14.07 -1.18 4.72
CA CYS A 85 13.80 -0.66 3.38
C CYS A 85 15.11 -0.58 2.58
N ARG A 86 15.12 -1.16 1.37
CA ARG A 86 16.27 -1.17 0.46
C ARG A 86 15.83 -0.80 -0.95
N GLU A 87 16.72 -0.13 -1.66
CA GLU A 87 16.54 0.18 -3.07
C GLU A 87 17.45 -0.70 -3.93
N ALA A 88 16.94 -1.11 -5.09
CA ALA A 88 17.66 -1.88 -6.09
C ALA A 88 17.26 -1.41 -7.51
N GLY A 89 18.11 -1.71 -8.49
CA GLY A 89 17.95 -1.30 -9.89
C GLY A 89 17.64 -2.46 -10.81
#